data_AF-B9E7S2-F1
#
_entry.id   AF-B9E7S2-F1
#
_cell.length_a   1.000
_cell.length_b   1.000
_cell.length_c   1.000
_cell.angle_alpha   90.00
_cell.angle_beta   90.00
_cell.angle_gamma   90.00
#
_symmetry.space_group_name_H-M   'P 1'
#
loop_
_entity.id
_entity.type
_entity.pdbx_description
1 polymer ?
#
loop_
_entity_poly.entity_id
_entity_poly.type
_entity_poly.pdbx_seq_one_letter_code
_entity_poly.pdbx_strand_id
1 'polypeptide(L)'
;MIKVGDKLLIKGEVYIIQNESYNDNKVEAKCMSELKFVEMEFDTALGYAFAYEKQRADELEKRWSKLKETLLLYKNVPQRTQSFDTVFELMKEMEFKKENEG
;
A
#
# COMPACT_ATOMS: atom_id res chain seq x y z
N MET A 1 -6.94 -17.02 10.07
CA MET A 1 -6.87 -18.19 9.17
C MET A 1 -6.62 -17.63 7.78
N ILE A 2 -5.50 -18.00 7.18
CA ILE A 2 -5.17 -17.61 5.80
C ILE A 2 -6.09 -18.34 4.83
N LYS A 3 -6.34 -17.75 3.66
CA LYS A 3 -7.21 -18.30 2.62
C LYS A 3 -6.70 -17.98 1.22
N VAL A 4 -7.24 -18.67 0.22
CA VAL A 4 -7.01 -18.33 -1.20
C VAL A 4 -7.32 -16.85 -1.47
N GLY A 5 -6.39 -16.19 -2.17
CA GLY A 5 -6.44 -14.75 -2.45
C GLY A 5 -5.71 -13.87 -1.43
N ASP A 6 -5.32 -14.39 -0.26
CA ASP A 6 -4.52 -13.63 0.69
C ASP A 6 -3.12 -13.36 0.13
N LYS A 7 -2.54 -12.22 0.56
CA LYS A 7 -1.23 -11.76 0.11
C LYS A 7 -0.16 -12.09 1.13
N LEU A 8 0.96 -12.59 0.64
CA LEU A 8 2.14 -12.94 1.42
C LEU A 8 3.31 -12.05 0.99
N LEU A 9 4.08 -11.55 1.96
CA LEU A 9 5.32 -10.84 1.68
C LEU A 9 6.52 -11.77 1.89
N ILE A 10 7.14 -12.22 0.80
CA ILE A 10 8.26 -13.14 0.84
C ILE A 10 9.48 -12.45 0.23
N LYS A 11 10.49 -12.17 1.06
CA LYS A 11 11.74 -11.50 0.62
C LYS A 11 11.51 -10.19 -0.17
N GLY A 12 10.48 -9.43 0.19
CA GLY A 12 10.14 -8.16 -0.45
C GLY A 12 9.23 -8.27 -1.68
N GLU A 13 8.88 -9.48 -2.09
CA GLU A 13 7.93 -9.72 -3.18
C GLU A 13 6.56 -10.12 -2.65
N VAL A 14 5.51 -9.75 -3.39
CA VAL A 14 4.13 -10.08 -3.04
C VAL A 14 3.70 -11.35 -3.77
N TYR A 15 3.32 -12.35 -3.01
CA TYR A 15 2.72 -13.59 -3.49
C TYR A 15 1.23 -13.61 -3.14
N ILE A 16 0.42 -14.28 -3.95
CA ILE A 16 -1.01 -14.48 -3.68
C ILE A 16 -1.27 -15.98 -3.54
N ILE A 17 -1.91 -16.37 -2.43
CA ILE A 17 -2.31 -17.77 -2.21
C ILE A 17 -3.27 -18.20 -3.33
N GLN A 18 -2.92 -19.29 -4.00
CA GLN A 18 -3.73 -19.91 -5.06
C GLN A 18 -4.46 -21.14 -4.57
N ASN A 19 -3.80 -21.95 -3.73
CA ASN A 19 -4.36 -23.19 -3.19
C ASN A 19 -3.97 -23.36 -1.72
N GLU A 20 -4.82 -24.05 -0.97
CA GLU A 20 -4.60 -24.41 0.42
C GLU A 20 -5.12 -25.83 0.67
N SER A 21 -4.31 -26.67 1.31
CA SER A 21 -4.69 -28.02 1.76
C SER A 21 -4.49 -28.14 3.25
N TYR A 22 -5.57 -27.99 4.01
CA TYR A 22 -5.56 -28.09 5.47
C TYR A 22 -5.13 -29.47 5.96
N ASN A 23 -5.46 -30.52 5.22
CA ASN A 23 -5.07 -31.89 5.57
C ASN A 23 -3.57 -32.12 5.42
N ASP A 24 -2.96 -31.52 4.39
CA ASP A 24 -1.53 -31.66 4.13
C ASP A 24 -0.70 -30.56 4.80
N ASN A 25 -1.35 -29.65 5.54
CA ASN A 25 -0.76 -28.46 6.15
C ASN A 25 0.07 -27.62 5.16
N LYS A 26 -0.39 -27.52 3.91
CA LYS A 26 0.33 -26.86 2.81
C LYS A 26 -0.47 -25.73 2.15
N VAL A 27 0.26 -24.71 1.72
CA VAL A 27 -0.23 -23.55 0.98
C VAL A 27 0.65 -23.35 -0.24
N GLU A 28 0.01 -23.13 -1.39
CA GLU A 28 0.68 -22.74 -2.62
C GLU A 28 0.36 -21.27 -2.92
N ALA A 29 1.39 -20.47 -3.17
CA ALA A 29 1.26 -19.07 -3.51
C ALA A 29 2.03 -18.73 -4.79
N LYS A 30 1.47 -17.81 -5.58
CA LYS A 30 2.04 -17.35 -6.85
C LYS A 30 2.60 -15.94 -6.71
N CYS A 31 3.81 -15.72 -7.20
CA CYS A 31 4.40 -14.39 -7.25
C CYS A 31 3.61 -13.49 -8.21
N MET A 32 3.46 -12.21 -7.86
CA MET A 32 2.78 -11.24 -8.74
C MET A 32 3.70 -10.67 -9.82
N SER A 33 5.00 -10.54 -9.55
CA SER A 33 6.00 -10.04 -10.50
C SER A 33 6.47 -11.12 -11.48
N GLU A 34 6.42 -12.39 -11.08
CA GLU A 34 6.98 -13.51 -11.84
C GLU A 34 5.99 -14.67 -11.93
N LEU A 35 6.08 -15.51 -12.97
CA LEU A 35 5.30 -16.75 -13.08
C LEU A 35 5.90 -17.87 -12.20
N LYS A 36 6.15 -17.57 -10.94
CA LYS A 36 6.76 -18.46 -9.96
C LYS A 36 5.74 -18.87 -8.89
N PHE A 37 5.73 -20.15 -8.58
CA PHE A 37 4.93 -20.72 -7.50
C PHE A 37 5.84 -21.19 -6.37
N VAL A 38 5.35 -21.09 -5.15
CA VAL A 38 6.02 -21.57 -3.94
C VAL A 38 5.01 -22.33 -3.10
N GLU A 39 5.44 -23.48 -2.59
CA GLU A 39 4.71 -24.27 -1.60
C GLU A 39 5.36 -24.08 -0.23
N MET A 40 4.56 -23.90 0.81
CA MET A 40 5.03 -23.76 2.18
C MET A 40 3.99 -24.25 3.18
N GLU A 41 4.41 -24.41 4.43
CA GLU A 41 3.49 -24.77 5.53
C GLU A 41 2.60 -23.58 5.93
N PHE A 42 1.41 -23.87 6.49
CA PHE A 42 0.46 -22.82 6.93
C PHE A 42 1.08 -21.83 7.92
N ASP A 43 1.84 -22.32 8.90
CA ASP A 43 2.45 -21.45 9.92
C ASP A 43 3.43 -20.47 9.31
N THR A 44 4.19 -20.93 8.31
CA THR A 44 5.11 -20.08 7.53
C THR A 44 4.34 -19.05 6.72
N ALA A 45 3.28 -19.47 6.02
CA ALA A 45 2.42 -18.56 5.26
C ALA A 45 1.74 -17.52 6.15
N LEU A 46 1.30 -17.90 7.36
CA LEU A 46 0.71 -16.98 8.34
C LEU A 46 1.72 -15.90 8.76
N GLY A 47 2.98 -16.28 8.99
CA GLY A 47 4.05 -15.33 9.29
C GLY A 47 4.26 -14.31 8.17
N TYR A 48 4.25 -14.76 6.91
CA TYR A 48 4.38 -13.86 5.76
C TYR A 48 3.15 -12.98 5.52
N ALA A 49 1.94 -13.48 5.77
CA ALA A 49 0.71 -12.70 5.70
C ALA A 49 0.72 -11.58 6.75
N PHE A 50 1.15 -11.88 7.97
CA PHE A 50 1.29 -10.88 9.02
C PHE A 50 2.33 -9.81 8.67
N ALA A 51 3.48 -10.21 8.10
CA ALA A 51 4.49 -9.27 7.64
C ALA A 51 3.94 -8.32 6.56
N TYR A 52 3.13 -8.83 5.62
CA TYR A 52 2.48 -8.03 4.60
C TYR A 52 1.54 -6.97 5.20
N GLU A 53 0.64 -7.36 6.11
CA GLU A 53 -0.30 -6.42 6.75
C GLU A 53 0.43 -5.39 7.62
N LYS A 54 1.52 -5.79 8.31
CA LYS A 54 2.35 -4.85 9.06
C LYS A 54 2.97 -3.78 8.14
N GLN A 55 3.60 -4.18 7.04
CA GLN A 55 4.17 -3.22 6.08
C GLN A 55 3.08 -2.28 5.53
N ARG A 56 1.91 -2.84 5.20
CA ARG A 56 0.77 -2.05 4.71
C ARG A 56 0.29 -1.04 5.75
N ALA A 57 0.23 -1.42 7.02
CA ALA A 57 -0.13 -0.51 8.11
C ALA A 57 0.91 0.62 8.25
N ASP A 58 2.20 0.31 8.23
CA ASP A 58 3.28 1.30 8.32
C ASP A 58 3.22 2.30 7.13
N GLU A 59 2.93 1.82 5.92
CA GLU A 59 2.74 2.67 4.75
C GLU A 59 1.51 3.58 4.87
N LEU A 60 0.40 3.06 5.37
CA LEU A 60 -0.80 3.84 5.62
C LEU A 60 -0.58 4.89 6.70
N GLU A 61 0.16 4.58 7.76
CA GLU A 61 0.53 5.53 8.82
C GLU A 61 1.39 6.66 8.27
N LYS A 62 2.37 6.36 7.40
CA LYS A 62 3.18 7.37 6.72
C LYS A 62 2.32 8.28 5.83
N ARG A 63 1.40 7.70 5.04
CA ARG A 63 0.47 8.47 4.20
C ARG A 63 -0.45 9.35 5.03
N TRP A 64 -0.97 8.81 6.13
CA TRP A 64 -1.83 9.54 7.07
C TRP A 64 -1.09 10.71 7.72
N SER A 65 0.15 10.49 8.16
CA SER A 65 1.00 11.55 8.73
C SER A 65 1.26 12.67 7.73
N LYS A 66 1.61 12.33 6.49
CA LYS A 66 1.80 13.31 5.41
C LYS A 66 0.52 14.10 5.09
N LEU A 67 -0.63 13.43 5.07
CA LEU A 67 -1.92 14.08 4.87
C LEU A 67 -2.23 15.05 6.02
N LYS A 68 -1.98 14.65 7.27
CA LYS A 68 -2.18 15.49 8.45
C LYS A 68 -1.29 16.74 8.41
N GLU A 69 -0.01 16.60 8.09
CA GLU A 69 0.91 17.73 7.90
C GLU A 69 0.40 18.68 6.82
N THR A 70 -0.01 18.14 5.67
CA THR A 70 -0.56 18.91 4.56
C THR A 70 -1.80 19.69 5.01
N LEU A 71 -2.75 19.05 5.70
CA LEU A 71 -3.97 19.70 6.19
C LEU A 71 -3.69 20.76 7.27
N LEU A 72 -2.68 20.55 8.13
CA LEU A 72 -2.26 21.56 9.11
C LEU A 72 -1.65 22.80 8.43
N LEU A 73 -0.90 22.61 7.33
CA LEU A 73 -0.46 23.73 6.49
C LEU A 73 -1.66 24.48 5.90
N TYR A 74 -2.68 23.77 5.40
CA TYR A 74 -3.92 24.37 4.90
C TYR A 74 -4.73 25.13 5.96
N LYS A 75 -4.75 24.65 7.22
CA LYS A 75 -5.39 25.39 8.34
C LYS A 75 -4.76 26.76 8.60
N ASN A 76 -3.49 26.93 8.24
CA ASN A 76 -2.76 28.20 8.39
C ASN A 76 -2.78 29.06 7.12
N VAL A 77 -3.47 28.63 6.06
CA VAL A 77 -3.74 29.46 4.87
C VAL A 77 -4.89 30.42 5.22
N PRO A 78 -4.76 31.74 5.01
CA PRO A 78 -5.86 32.68 5.24
C PRO A 78 -7.14 32.22 4.54
N GLN A 79 -8.31 32.33 5.18
CA GLN A 79 -9.59 31.98 4.56
C GLN A 79 -9.82 32.64 3.19
N ARG A 80 -9.19 33.81 2.95
CA ARG A 80 -9.22 34.54 1.69
C ARG A 80 -8.58 33.78 0.51
N THR A 81 -7.70 32.83 0.79
CA THR A 81 -7.04 31.93 -0.16
C THR A 81 -7.66 30.52 -0.16
N GLN A 82 -8.68 30.27 0.65
CA GLN A 82 -9.39 28.99 0.78
C GLN A 82 -10.71 28.95 -0.03
N SER A 83 -10.92 29.87 -0.99
CA SER A 83 -11.98 29.66 -1.95
C SER A 83 -11.61 28.49 -2.88
N PHE A 84 -12.60 27.70 -3.28
CA PHE A 84 -12.38 26.54 -4.16
C PHE A 84 -11.64 26.95 -5.44
N ASP A 85 -11.94 28.15 -5.97
CA ASP A 85 -11.28 28.72 -7.14
C ASP A 85 -9.79 28.99 -6.91
N THR A 86 -9.41 29.52 -5.74
CA THR A 86 -8.01 29.82 -5.43
C THR A 86 -7.20 28.53 -5.24
N VAL A 87 -7.80 27.51 -4.63
CA VAL A 87 -7.18 26.19 -4.45
C VAL A 87 -7.02 25.48 -5.81
N PHE A 88 -8.02 25.57 -6.68
CA PHE A 88 -7.98 24.99 -8.02
C PHE A 88 -6.89 25.62 -8.90
N GLU A 89 -6.75 26.94 -8.87
CA GLU A 89 -5.67 27.63 -9.60
C GLU A 89 -4.27 27.29 -9.04
N LEU A 90 -4.11 27.18 -7.71
CA LEU A 90 -2.86 26.71 -7.10
C LEU A 90 -2.50 25.27 -7.49
N MET A 91 -3.49 24.38 -7.61
CA MET A 91 -3.27 23.01 -8.07
C MET A 91 -2.78 22.97 -9.52
N LYS A 92 -3.38 23.78 -10.42
CA LYS A 92 -2.91 23.92 -11.79
C LYS A 92 -1.48 24.45 -11.87
N GLU A 93 -1.14 25.47 -11.09
CA GLU A 93 0.23 26.02 -11.08
C GLU A 93 1.27 24.99 -10.60
N MET A 94 0.92 24.16 -9.62
CA MET A 94 1.81 23.09 -9.14
C MET A 94 1.97 21.95 -10.15
N GLU A 95 0.91 21.58 -10.87
CA GLU A 95 1.01 20.61 -11.97
C GLU A 95 1.86 21.15 -13.12
N PHE A 96 1.69 22.42 -13.48
CA PHE A 96 2.45 23.07 -14.55
C PHE A 96 3.96 23.20 -14.25
N LYS A 97 4.34 23.46 -13.00
CA LYS A 97 5.78 23.48 -12.60
C LYS A 97 6.41 22.10 -12.66
N LYS A 98 5.63 21.06 -12.34
CA LYS A 98 6.08 19.67 -12.35
C LYS A 98 6.34 19.15 -13.77
N GLU A 99 5.66 19.70 -14.77
CA GLU A 99 5.88 19.40 -16.20
C GLU A 99 7.01 20.22 -16.83
N ASN A 100 7.36 21.40 -16.29
CA ASN A 100 8.38 22.29 -16.88
C ASN A 100 9.73 22.28 -16.15
N GLU A 101 9.84 21.60 -15.01
CA GLU A 101 11.13 21.32 -14.33
C GLU A 101 11.68 19.93 -14.69
N GLY A 102 11.13 19.27 -15.73
CA GLY A 102 11.57 17.98 -16.27
C GLY A 102 12.31 18.09 -17.60
#